data_AF-A0AAQ3KLH3-F1
#
_entry.id   AF-A0AAQ3KLH3-F1
#
_cell.length_a   1.000
_cell.length_b   1.000
_cell.length_c   1.000
_cell.angle_alpha   90.00
_cell.angle_beta   90.00
_cell.angle_gamma   90.00
#
_symmetry.space_group_name_H-M   'P 1'
#
loop_
_entity.id
_entity.type
_entity.pdbx_description
1 polymer ?
#
loop_
_entity_poly.entity_id
_entity_poly.type
_entity_poly.pdbx_seq_one_letter_code
_entity_poly.pdbx_strand_id
1 'polypeptide(L)' 'MERRKEGEAAEEMSGWATPKRGECRIPAAIRCPPPPRKKKWYPTAAGALGMRRDPPRKGYFHPPDLEALFALAPRGEACA' A
#
# COMPACT_ATOMS: atom_id res chain seq x y z
N MET A 1 -13.57 43.11 33.63
CA MET A 1 -12.67 43.31 32.48
C MET A 1 -11.42 42.51 32.75
N GLU A 2 -11.21 41.41 32.04
CA GLU A 2 -9.90 40.76 32.01
C GLU A 2 -9.66 40.29 30.58
N ARG A 3 -8.89 41.10 29.83
CA ARG A 3 -8.33 40.71 28.54
C ARG A 3 -7.07 39.90 28.86
N ARG A 4 -7.10 38.58 28.66
CA ARG A 4 -5.87 37.79 28.61
C ARG A 4 -5.49 37.59 27.15
N LYS A 5 -4.24 38.00 26.86
CA LYS A 5 -3.55 37.98 25.58
C LYS A 5 -3.65 36.61 24.91
N GLU A 6 -4.23 36.57 23.72
CA GLU A 6 -3.96 35.52 22.73
C GLU A 6 -3.41 36.24 21.50
N GLY A 7 -2.09 36.33 21.37
CA GLY A 7 -1.51 37.14 20.30
C GLY A 7 -0.01 37.00 20.09
N GLU A 8 0.62 35.93 20.56
CA GLU A 8 2.09 35.79 20.45
C GLU A 8 2.56 34.40 20.02
N ALA A 9 1.66 33.54 19.53
CA ALA A 9 2.00 32.23 18.95
C ALA A 9 1.59 32.11 17.47
N ALA A 10 1.06 33.18 16.86
CA ALA A 10 0.54 33.18 15.50
C ALA A 10 1.52 33.77 14.45
N GLU A 11 2.56 34.48 14.89
CA GLU A 11 3.46 35.22 13.99
C GLU A 11 4.57 34.33 13.40
N GLU A 12 5.07 33.34 14.14
CA GLU A 12 6.15 32.45 13.67
C GLU A 12 5.67 31.37 12.68
N MET A 13 4.38 31.01 12.70
CA MET A 13 3.81 29.98 11.81
C MET A 13 3.22 30.57 10.50
N SER A 14 3.44 31.86 10.25
CA SER A 14 2.94 32.57 9.05
C SER A 14 3.48 31.97 7.74
N GLY A 15 4.71 31.41 7.75
CA GLY A 15 5.35 30.81 6.59
C GLY A 15 4.97 29.35 6.27
N TRP A 16 4.30 28.65 7.19
CA TRP A 16 3.97 27.21 7.07
C TRP A 16 2.44 26.97 7.12
N ALA A 17 1.65 27.89 6.57
CA ALA A 17 0.20 27.75 6.53
C ALA A 17 -0.30 27.28 5.15
N THR A 18 -1.31 26.41 5.14
CA THR A 18 -1.99 26.02 3.89
C THR A 18 -2.59 27.26 3.22
N PRO A 19 -2.28 27.53 1.93
CA PRO A 19 -2.80 28.68 1.21
C PRO A 19 -4.33 28.71 1.21
N LYS A 20 -4.90 29.83 1.66
CA LYS A 20 -6.36 29.97 1.84
C LYS A 20 -7.09 30.42 0.57
N ARG A 21 -6.38 30.78 -0.51
CA ARG A 21 -6.94 31.20 -1.81
C ARG A 21 -7.74 30.07 -2.44
N GLY A 22 -8.87 30.39 -3.08
CA GLY A 22 -9.81 29.40 -3.62
C GLY A 22 -9.18 28.43 -4.63
N GLU A 23 -8.27 28.92 -5.47
CA GLU A 23 -7.52 28.11 -6.45
C GLU A 23 -6.56 27.08 -5.82
N CYS A 24 -6.10 27.32 -4.59
CA CYS A 24 -5.21 26.43 -3.85
C CYS A 24 -5.97 25.47 -2.92
N ARG A 25 -7.27 25.69 -2.71
CA ARG A 25 -8.08 24.83 -1.86
C ARG A 25 -8.45 23.56 -2.61
N ILE A 26 -8.33 22.43 -1.93
CA ILE A 26 -8.88 21.16 -2.41
C ILE A 26 -10.39 21.37 -2.58
N PRO A 27 -10.97 21.05 -3.76
CA PRO A 27 -12.40 21.15 -3.98
C PRO A 27 -13.17 20.41 -2.88
N ALA A 28 -14.30 20.98 -2.45
CA ALA A 28 -15.22 20.30 -1.55
C ALA A 28 -15.56 18.92 -2.14
N ALA A 29 -15.63 17.91 -1.26
CA ALA A 29 -15.67 16.50 -1.64
C ALA A 29 -16.58 16.25 -2.84
N ILE A 30 -15.95 15.94 -3.99
CA ILE A 30 -16.66 15.40 -5.15
C ILE A 30 -17.32 14.11 -4.66
N ARG A 31 -18.62 13.96 -4.90
CA ARG A 31 -19.36 12.77 -4.48
C ARG A 31 -18.61 11.54 -4.98
N CYS A 32 -18.14 10.70 -4.05
CA CYS A 32 -17.43 9.48 -4.43
C CYS A 32 -18.28 8.68 -5.43
N PRO A 33 -17.66 8.10 -6.46
CA PRO A 33 -18.40 7.20 -7.34
C PRO A 33 -19.03 6.07 -6.50
N PRO A 34 -20.16 5.51 -6.95
CA PRO A 34 -20.78 4.39 -6.25
C PRO A 34 -19.79 3.23 -6.12
N PRO A 35 -19.86 2.43 -5.04
CA PRO A 35 -18.94 1.32 -4.83
C PRO A 35 -19.00 0.33 -6.00
N PRO A 36 -17.86 -0.29 -6.36
CA PRO A 36 -17.84 -1.31 -7.40
C PRO A 36 -18.76 -2.47 -7.00
N ARG A 37 -19.50 -2.99 -7.98
CA ARG A 37 -20.45 -4.09 -7.74
C ARG A 37 -19.69 -5.35 -7.34
N LYS A 38 -20.18 -6.05 -6.31
CA LYS A 38 -19.67 -7.37 -5.94
C LYS A 38 -19.70 -8.29 -7.17
N LYS A 39 -18.55 -8.89 -7.49
CA LYS A 39 -18.47 -9.91 -8.54
C LYS A 39 -19.40 -11.06 -8.13
N LYS A 40 -20.43 -11.34 -8.95
CA LYS A 40 -21.30 -12.50 -8.73
C LYS A 40 -20.42 -13.76 -8.83
N TRP A 41 -20.69 -14.73 -7.96
CA TRP A 41 -19.99 -16.02 -7.87
C TRP A 41 -20.19 -16.93 -9.10
N TYR A 42 -20.88 -16.47 -10.14
CA TYR A 42 -21.00 -17.28 -11.34
C TYR A 42 -19.59 -17.53 -11.90
N PRO A 43 -19.29 -18.77 -12.29
CA PRO A 43 -17.96 -19.13 -12.79
C PRO A 43 -17.73 -18.37 -14.10
N THR A 44 -17.02 -17.24 -14.03
CA THR A 44 -16.34 -16.70 -15.21
C THR A 44 -15.19 -17.64 -15.52
N ALA A 45 -14.88 -17.83 -16.80
CA ALA A 45 -13.90 -18.79 -17.31
C ALA A 45 -12.51 -18.79 -16.61
N ALA A 46 -12.18 -17.75 -15.87
CA ALA A 46 -10.94 -17.63 -15.09
C ALA A 46 -11.01 -18.11 -13.62
N GLY A 47 -12.20 -18.48 -13.12
CA GLY A 47 -12.40 -18.76 -11.70
C GLY A 47 -13.64 -19.62 -11.44
N ALA A 48 -13.80 -20.70 -12.20
CA ALA A 48 -14.79 -21.72 -11.89
C ALA A 48 -14.41 -22.40 -10.57
N LEU A 49 -15.16 -22.09 -9.53
CA LEU A 49 -15.07 -22.75 -8.24
C LEU A 49 -15.24 -24.26 -8.44
N GLY A 50 -14.14 -25.00 -8.35
CA GLY A 50 -14.13 -26.46 -8.45
C GLY A 50 -13.36 -27.03 -9.64
N MET A 51 -13.04 -26.24 -10.68
CA MET A 51 -12.09 -26.68 -11.70
C MET A 51 -10.70 -26.22 -11.27
N ARG A 52 -9.92 -27.15 -10.71
CA ARG A 52 -8.48 -26.92 -10.50
C ARG A 52 -7.92 -26.51 -11.86
N ARG A 53 -7.41 -25.27 -11.98
CA ARG A 53 -6.67 -24.88 -13.17
C ARG A 53 -5.51 -25.86 -13.32
N ASP A 54 -5.33 -26.38 -14.52
CA ASP A 54 -4.15 -27.18 -14.83
C ASP A 54 -2.88 -26.40 -14.44
N PRO A 55 -1.81 -27.10 -14.02
CA PRO A 55 -0.53 -26.46 -13.79
C PRO A 55 -0.12 -25.59 -15.00
N PRO A 56 0.60 -24.48 -14.79
CA PRO A 56 1.11 -23.65 -15.88
C PRO A 56 1.86 -24.51 -16.90
N ARG A 57 1.73 -24.19 -18.20
CA ARG A 57 2.28 -24.99 -19.31
C ARG A 57 3.80 -25.24 -19.23
N LYS A 58 4.54 -24.41 -18.48
CA LYS A 58 5.98 -24.51 -18.28
C LYS A 58 6.36 -24.98 -16.88
N GLY A 59 5.41 -25.55 -16.13
CA GLY A 59 5.56 -25.83 -14.71
C GLY A 59 5.55 -24.54 -13.87
N TYR A 60 5.62 -24.72 -12.56
CA TYR A 60 5.85 -23.63 -11.63
C TYR A 60 7.34 -23.24 -11.62
N PHE A 61 7.65 -22.13 -10.97
CA PHE A 61 9.04 -21.77 -10.70
C PHE A 61 9.75 -22.92 -9.99
N HIS A 62 10.85 -23.38 -10.59
CA HIS A 62 11.70 -24.42 -10.04
C HIS A 62 12.92 -23.72 -9.46
N PRO A 63 12.95 -23.42 -8.15
CA PRO A 63 14.10 -22.74 -7.56
C PRO A 63 15.36 -23.60 -7.73
N PRO A 64 16.54 -22.96 -7.83
CA PRO A 64 17.80 -23.67 -7.74
C PRO A 64 17.91 -24.40 -6.40
N ASP A 65 18.73 -25.45 -6.36
CA ASP A 65 18.99 -26.19 -5.12
C ASP A 65 19.56 -25.26 -4.05
N LEU A 66 18.85 -25.14 -2.93
CA LEU A 66 19.22 -24.25 -1.85
C LEU A 66 20.52 -24.72 -1.18
N GLU A 67 20.73 -26.04 -1.08
CA GLU A 67 21.94 -26.59 -0.48
C GLU A 67 23.18 -26.24 -1.31
N ALA A 68 23.06 -26.21 -2.64
CA ALA A 68 24.12 -25.76 -3.52
C ALA A 68 24.48 -24.27 -3.31
N LEU A 69 23.51 -23.42 -2.95
CA LEU A 69 23.78 -22.00 -2.63
C LEU A 69 24.61 -21.85 -1.36
N PHE A 70 24.36 -22.68 -0.35
CA PHE A 70 25.07 -22.62 0.93
C PHE A 70 26.39 -23.41 0.93
N ALA A 71 26.54 -24.39 0.05
CA ALA A 71 27.77 -25.17 -0.10
C ALA A 71 28.95 -24.37 -0.70
N LEU A 72 28.66 -23.26 -1.39
CA LEU A 72 29.67 -22.39 -2.00
C LEU A 72 30.36 -21.44 -1.01
N ALA A 73 29.79 -21.26 0.19
CA ALA A 73 30.33 -20.39 1.21
C ALA A 73 30.89 -21.23 2.38
N PRO A 74 32.15 -21.01 2.80
CA PRO A 74 32.63 -21.61 4.03
C PRO A 74 31.78 -21.11 5.20
N ARG A 75 31.09 -22.03 5.87
CA ARG A 75 30.30 -21.72 7.07
C ARG A 75 31.28 -21.61 8.23
N GLY A 76 31.46 -20.39 8.74
CA GLY A 76 32.15 -20.21 10.01
C GLY A 76 31.30 -20.84 11.11
N GLU A 77 31.76 -21.94 11.68
CA GLU A 77 31.18 -22.48 12.91
C GLU A 77 31.49 -21.50 14.04
N ALA A 78 30.47 -20.97 14.70
CA ALA A 78 30.67 -20.29 15.97
C ALA A 78 30.90 -21.37 17.04
N CYS A 79 32.11 -21.40 17.61
CA CYS A 79 32.41 -22.30 18.72
C CYS A 79 31.50 -22.00 19.93
N ALA A 80 31.01 -23.06 20.56
CA ALA A 80 30.26 -23.02 21.82
C ALA A 80 31.18 -22.81 23.03
#